data_AF-A0A2E6QAF6-F1
#
_entry.id   AF-A0A2E6QAF6-F1
#
_cell.length_a   1.000
_cell.length_b   1.000
_cell.length_c   1.000
_cell.angle_alpha   90.00
_cell.angle_beta   90.00
_cell.angle_gamma   90.00
#
_symmetry.space_group_name_H-M   'P 1'
#
loop_
_entity.id
_entity.type
_entity.pdbx_description
1 polymer ?
#
loop_
_entity_poly.entity_id
_entity_poly.type
_entity_poly.pdbx_seq_one_letter_code
_entity_poly.pdbx_strand_id
1 'polypeptide(L)' 'MLEDKIIEKGHLPRGKEISDAGTVDLPMGLESITGYVVIEAESFEAAEKLAAKNPYISSIRVYEIMGE' A
#
# COMPACT_ATOMS: atom_id res chain seq x y z
N MET A 1 18.63 -1.60 -1.52
CA MET A 1 17.44 -2.30 -2.06
C MET A 1 16.19 -1.70 -1.46
N LEU A 2 14.96 -2.05 -1.92
CA LEU A 2 13.72 -1.51 -1.32
C LEU A 2 13.73 -1.73 0.19
N GLU A 3 14.15 -2.91 0.63
CA GLU A 3 14.22 -3.34 2.03
C GLU A 3 15.00 -2.36 2.94
N ASP A 4 16.07 -1.75 2.43
CA ASP A 4 16.89 -0.80 3.20
C ASP A 4 16.18 0.55 3.43
N LYS A 5 15.12 0.83 2.67
CA LYS A 5 14.33 2.06 2.75
C LYS A 5 13.01 1.87 3.47
N ILE A 6 12.64 0.64 3.85
CA ILE A 6 11.39 0.35 4.54
C ILE A 6 11.50 0.83 5.99
N ILE A 7 10.61 1.74 6.37
CA ILE A 7 10.48 2.21 7.76
C ILE A 7 9.32 1.50 8.48
N GLU A 8 8.32 1.05 7.73
CA GLU A 8 7.17 0.31 8.26
C GLU A 8 6.62 -0.68 7.24
N LYS A 9 6.04 -1.79 7.70
CA LYS A 9 5.27 -2.70 6.86
C LYS A 9 4.13 -3.33 7.65
N GLY A 10 3.04 -3.64 6.98
CA GLY A 10 1.86 -4.24 7.59
C GLY A 10 1.15 -5.24 6.68
N HIS A 11 0.47 -6.20 7.29
CA HIS A 11 -0.42 -7.14 6.63
C HIS A 11 -1.88 -6.77 6.92
N LEU A 12 -2.73 -6.84 5.91
CA LEU A 12 -4.14 -6.46 5.97
C LEU A 12 -5.03 -7.69 5.68
N PRO A 13 -5.22 -8.60 6.66
CA PRO A 13 -5.93 -9.86 6.44
C PRO A 13 -7.45 -9.70 6.39
N ARG A 14 -7.98 -8.59 6.90
CA ARG A 14 -9.42 -8.30 7.04
C ARG A 14 -9.65 -6.80 6.97
N GLY A 15 -10.75 -6.38 6.36
CA GLY A 15 -11.14 -4.98 6.27
C GLY A 15 -12.65 -4.81 6.31
N LYS A 16 -13.10 -3.59 6.64
CA LYS A 16 -14.50 -3.18 6.56
C LYS A 16 -14.58 -1.83 5.91
N GLU A 17 -15.57 -1.64 5.05
CA GLU A 17 -15.96 -0.33 4.56
C GLU A 17 -17.06 0.21 5.47
N ILE A 18 -16.91 1.47 5.89
CA ILE A 18 -17.89 2.20 6.70
C ILE A 18 -18.35 3.38 5.86
N SER A 19 -19.66 3.48 5.63
CA SER A 19 -20.30 4.57 4.90
C SER A 19 -21.63 4.94 5.55
N ASP A 20 -22.29 5.98 5.03
CA ASP A 20 -23.65 6.35 5.46
C ASP A 20 -24.68 5.24 5.21
N ALA A 21 -24.40 4.32 4.27
CA ALA A 21 -25.24 3.16 4.00
C ALA A 21 -25.03 2.00 4.99
N GLY A 22 -24.07 2.15 5.92
CA GLY A 22 -23.71 1.15 6.93
C GLY A 22 -22.31 0.59 6.74
N THR A 23 -22.06 -0.52 7.43
CA THR A 23 -20.76 -1.18 7.47
C THR A 23 -20.82 -2.52 6.76
N VAL A 24 -19.90 -2.75 5.81
CA VAL A 24 -19.79 -4.00 5.06
C VAL A 24 -18.39 -4.60 5.21
N ASP A 25 -18.30 -5.92 5.23
CA ASP A 25 -17.01 -6.62 5.20
C ASP A 25 -16.38 -6.49 3.80
N LEU A 26 -15.11 -6.10 3.75
CA LEU A 26 -14.36 -6.07 2.49
C LEU A 26 -13.92 -7.50 2.16
N PRO A 27 -14.31 -8.04 0.98
CA PRO A 27 -13.91 -9.37 0.58
C PRO A 27 -12.41 -9.43 0.27
N MET A 28 -11.81 -10.62 0.45
CA MET A 28 -10.46 -10.92 -0.03
C MET A 28 -10.51 -11.40 -1.48
N GLY A 29 -10.68 -10.46 -2.41
CA GLY A 29 -10.68 -10.69 -3.85
C GLY A 29 -9.32 -10.39 -4.50
N LEU A 30 -9.23 -10.56 -5.82
CA LEU A 30 -8.01 -10.33 -6.59
C LEU A 30 -7.50 -8.88 -6.54
N GLU A 31 -8.41 -7.93 -6.31
CA GLU A 31 -8.12 -6.49 -6.23
C GLU A 31 -7.91 -6.00 -4.78
N SER A 32 -7.94 -6.91 -3.80
CA SER A 32 -7.80 -6.54 -2.39
C SER A 32 -6.36 -6.19 -2.05
N ILE A 33 -6.18 -5.08 -1.33
CA ILE A 33 -4.88 -4.72 -0.76
C ILE A 33 -4.64 -5.63 0.46
N THR A 34 -3.62 -6.48 0.38
CA THR A 34 -3.29 -7.46 1.42
C THR A 34 -2.17 -7.01 2.34
N GLY A 35 -1.56 -5.85 2.07
CA GLY A 35 -0.48 -5.30 2.87
C GLY A 35 0.02 -3.98 2.32
N TYR A 36 0.91 -3.34 3.08
CA TYR A 36 1.56 -2.10 2.70
C TYR A 36 3.01 -2.08 3.19
N VAL A 37 3.79 -1.22 2.56
CA VAL A 37 5.13 -0.82 3.01
C VAL A 37 5.21 0.70 2.98
N VAL A 38 5.78 1.30 4.03
CA VAL A 38 6.14 2.71 4.05
C VAL A 38 7.64 2.78 3.86
N ILE A 39 8.07 3.63 2.93
CA ILE A 39 9.48 3.81 2.60
C ILE A 39 9.90 5.27 2.72
N GLU A 40 11.18 5.48 3.02
CA GLU A 40 11.81 6.79 2.85
C GLU A 40 12.31 6.94 1.40
N ALA A 41 11.79 7.95 0.71
CA ALA A 41 12.14 8.28 -0.67
C ALA A 41 12.47 9.77 -0.81
N GLU A 42 13.41 10.09 -1.70
CA GLU A 42 13.88 11.46 -1.95
C GLU A 42 12.83 12.33 -2.66
N SER A 43 11.93 11.70 -3.42
CA SER A 43 10.78 12.31 -4.08
C SER A 43 9.71 11.26 -4.40
N PHE A 44 8.53 11.71 -4.80
CA PHE A 44 7.46 10.82 -5.26
C PHE A 44 7.88 9.99 -6.49
N GLU A 45 8.58 10.59 -7.46
CA GLU A 45 9.11 9.89 -8.63
C GLU A 45 10.18 8.86 -8.25
N ALA A 46 10.98 9.14 -7.22
CA ALA A 46 11.95 8.17 -6.70
C ALA A 46 11.22 6.97 -6.06
N ALA A 47 10.14 7.21 -5.32
CA ALA A 47 9.30 6.16 -4.76
C ALA A 47 8.65 5.30 -5.85
N GLU A 48 8.12 5.91 -6.91
CA GLU A 48 7.55 5.20 -8.06
C GLU A 48 8.59 4.30 -8.75
N LYS A 49 9.78 4.83 -9.05
CA LYS A 49 10.86 4.05 -9.67
C LYS A 49 11.35 2.90 -8.79
N LEU A 50 11.31 3.07 -7.47
CA LEU A 50 11.63 2.00 -6.53
C LEU A 50 10.52 0.93 -6.54
N ALA A 51 9.25 1.34 -6.48
CA ALA A 51 8.10 0.46 -6.54
C ALA A 51 8.09 -0.37 -7.82
N ALA A 52 8.34 0.24 -8.98
CA ALA A 52 8.34 -0.43 -10.30
C ALA A 52 9.37 -1.56 -10.44
N LYS A 53 10.42 -1.58 -9.59
CA LYS A 53 11.42 -2.65 -9.57
C LYS A 53 10.99 -3.87 -8.76
N ASN A 54 9.93 -3.76 -7.96
CA ASN A 54 9.44 -4.88 -7.16
C ASN A 54 8.53 -5.78 -8.00
N PRO A 55 8.73 -7.10 -7.96
CA PRO A 55 7.82 -8.03 -8.60
C PRO A 55 6.46 -7.96 -7.91
N TYR A 56 5.41 -7.73 -8.69
CA TYR A 56 4.03 -7.69 -8.20
C TYR A 56 3.18 -8.78 -8.85
N ILE A 57 2.18 -9.25 -8.11
CA ILE A 57 1.25 -10.29 -8.58
C ILE A 57 0.25 -9.69 -9.58
N SER A 58 -0.25 -8.48 -9.31
CA SER A 58 -1.24 -7.79 -10.17
C SER A 58 -0.88 -6.32 -10.40
N SER A 59 -0.73 -5.54 -9.32
CA SER A 59 -0.34 -4.12 -9.38
C SER A 59 0.31 -3.64 -8.08
N ILE A 60 0.97 -2.48 -8.14
CA ILE A 60 1.43 -1.71 -6.97
C ILE A 60 0.79 -0.33 -7.04
N ARG A 61 0.31 0.18 -5.90
CA ARG A 61 -0.19 1.56 -5.76
C ARG A 61 0.77 2.33 -4.86
N VAL A 62 1.15 3.54 -5.27
CA VAL A 62 2.07 4.41 -4.53
C VAL A 62 1.30 5.65 -4.06
N TYR A 63 1.44 5.99 -2.79
CA TYR A 63 0.80 7.13 -2.15
C TYR A 63 1.85 7.93 -1.39
N GLU A 64 1.74 9.26 -1.42
CA GLU A 64 2.57 10.15 -0.60
C GLU A 64 1.86 10.40 0.74
N ILE A 65 2.60 10.25 1.84
CA ILE A 65 2.11 10.62 3.16
C ILE A 65 2.37 12.11 3.34
N MET A 66 1.31 12.91 3.32
CA MET A 66 1.38 14.32 3.68
C MET A 66 1.31 14.44 5.20
N GLY A 67 2.19 15.26 5.78
CA GLY A 67 2.09 15.62 7.20
C GLY A 67 0.78 16.35 7.50
N GLU A 68 0.34 16.30 8.76
CA GLU A 68 -0.79 17.09 9.28
C GLU A 68 -0.50 18.60 9.30
#